data_AF-A0A2E4AZ56-F1
#
_entry.id   AF-A0A2E4AZ56-F1
#
_cell.length_a   1.000
_cell.length_b   1.000
_cell.length_c   1.000
_cell.angle_alpha   90.00
_cell.angle_beta   90.00
_cell.angle_gamma   90.00
#
_symmetry.space_group_name_H-M   'P 1'
#
loop_
_entity.id
_entity.type
_entity.pdbx_description
1 polymer ?
#
loop_
_entity_poly.entity_id
_entity_poly.type
_entity_poly.pdbx_seq_one_letter_code
_entity_poly.pdbx_strand_id
1 'polypeptide(L)'
;MTIDYNILINQIQRELPTLPNVVNELTKILDNPSSSSFCVEDVMASDQSMTMKILRVANTSFYRGNRERVSSVNEAVGSLGFESIKNIVLSSSVFKIFDYGKESQDFDLSDLWQHSMGVGWASRNIARVLGKTWDEEAYSCGLLHDIGKVARYKLDEANSSDSMVNDARLAVDKNINFFQAELINQSPRHDYLGYLICKNWGLSSLVEGVIRWHHEPNPEARQKVPSKDYNDMIDVVILANWIVVSLDYGFSGHKVPTKPPESLFLRLGIKPFLLREIVDKTFTELVAAKESMHAMEFNSSKWDNKETKLARVHSIIKGDVAFGSNKLVQETSEKKLAEYTQSTGDEGDEFKSIIDSELRNSWIGMLASIAGEIDEGSFPVPLSNSREEALLQDVRNNRKKK
;
A
#
# COMPACT_ATOMS: atom_id res chain seq x y z
N MET A 1 -10.03 -23.79 10.81
CA MET A 1 -8.58 -23.98 10.70
C MET A 1 -7.97 -22.61 10.84
N THR A 2 -7.04 -22.39 11.77
CA THR A 2 -6.47 -21.05 11.99
C THR A 2 -5.38 -20.80 10.96
N ILE A 3 -5.44 -19.67 10.25
CA ILE A 3 -4.40 -19.28 9.29
C ILE A 3 -3.17 -18.82 10.06
N ASP A 4 -2.01 -19.42 9.77
CA ASP A 4 -0.72 -18.99 10.31
C ASP A 4 -0.06 -18.00 9.36
N TYR A 5 -0.13 -16.70 9.69
CA TYR A 5 0.45 -15.65 8.87
C TYR A 5 1.98 -15.62 8.89
N ASN A 6 2.65 -16.22 9.89
CA ASN A 6 4.10 -16.31 9.92
C ASN A 6 4.60 -17.26 8.83
N ILE A 7 3.91 -18.38 8.63
CA ILE A 7 4.19 -19.30 7.52
C ILE A 7 3.99 -18.58 6.19
N LEU A 8 2.89 -17.86 6.03
CA LEU A 8 2.60 -17.14 4.78
C LEU A 8 3.64 -16.06 4.48
N ILE A 9 4.07 -15.28 5.46
CA ILE A 9 5.11 -14.26 5.30
C ILE A 9 6.43 -14.89 4.87
N ASN A 10 6.85 -15.96 5.53
CA ASN A 10 8.11 -16.65 5.20
C ASN A 10 8.09 -17.24 3.78
N GLN A 11 6.94 -17.70 3.31
CA GLN A 11 6.77 -18.13 1.92
C GLN A 11 6.82 -16.93 0.97
N ILE A 12 6.05 -15.87 1.24
CA ILE A 12 6.02 -14.64 0.44
C ILE A 12 7.41 -14.02 0.31
N GLN A 13 8.24 -14.02 1.34
CA GLN A 13 9.61 -13.50 1.27
C GLN A 13 10.49 -14.26 0.25
N ARG A 14 10.15 -15.51 -0.06
CA ARG A 14 10.83 -16.30 -1.10
C ARG A 14 10.26 -16.03 -2.49
N GLU A 15 8.96 -15.77 -2.57
CA GLU A 15 8.23 -15.64 -3.84
C GLU A 15 8.11 -14.20 -4.36
N LEU A 16 8.08 -13.19 -3.48
CA LEU A 16 8.11 -11.79 -3.87
C LEU A 16 9.56 -11.32 -3.91
N PRO A 17 9.99 -10.64 -5.00
CA PRO A 17 11.29 -10.01 -5.00
C PRO A 17 11.35 -8.97 -3.88
N THR A 18 12.49 -8.88 -3.21
CA THR A 18 12.76 -7.76 -2.31
C THR A 18 12.64 -6.45 -3.08
N LEU A 19 12.23 -5.37 -2.40
CA LEU A 19 12.24 -4.05 -3.02
C LEU A 19 13.64 -3.83 -3.63
N PRO A 20 13.75 -3.50 -4.93
CA PRO A 20 15.04 -3.29 -5.55
C PRO A 20 15.81 -2.27 -4.73
N ASN A 21 17.13 -2.44 -4.59
CA ASN A 21 17.98 -1.53 -3.81
C ASN A 21 17.73 -0.04 -4.16
N VAL A 22 17.40 0.24 -5.42
CA VAL A 22 17.00 1.56 -5.90
C VAL A 22 15.86 2.19 -5.10
N VAL A 23 14.85 1.41 -4.67
CA VAL A 23 13.72 1.88 -3.86
C VAL A 23 14.14 2.15 -2.43
N ASN A 24 14.96 1.28 -1.84
CA ASN A 24 15.47 1.49 -0.48
C ASN A 24 16.37 2.72 -0.41
N GLU A 25 17.26 2.89 -1.39
CA GLU A 25 18.13 4.05 -1.49
C GLU A 25 17.32 5.33 -1.76
N LEU A 26 16.34 5.30 -2.66
CA LEU A 26 15.41 6.43 -2.86
C LEU A 26 14.62 6.75 -1.59
N THR A 27 14.12 5.76 -0.87
CA THR A 27 13.36 5.99 0.37
C THR A 27 14.24 6.65 1.43
N LYS A 28 15.48 6.17 1.62
CA LYS A 28 16.46 6.79 2.53
C LYS A 28 16.82 8.22 2.13
N ILE A 29 17.01 8.47 0.83
CA ILE A 29 17.33 9.80 0.30
C ILE A 29 16.16 10.74 0.56
N LEU A 30 14.93 10.28 0.36
CA LEU A 30 13.72 11.11 0.46
C LEU A 30 13.25 11.33 1.91
N ASP A 31 13.48 10.37 2.80
CA ASP A 31 13.20 10.52 4.24
C ASP A 31 14.24 11.42 4.95
N ASN A 32 15.29 11.85 4.25
CA ASN A 32 16.27 12.81 4.73
C ASN A 32 15.98 14.22 4.15
N PRO A 33 15.53 15.19 4.98
CA PRO A 33 15.21 16.55 4.54
C PRO A 33 16.41 17.34 3.98
N SER A 34 17.63 16.83 4.13
CA SER A 34 18.88 17.46 3.67
C SER A 34 19.38 16.91 2.34
N SER A 35 18.67 15.97 1.72
CA SER A 35 19.11 15.33 0.49
C SER A 35 18.96 16.22 -0.75
N SER A 36 19.95 16.16 -1.64
CA SER A 36 19.96 16.94 -2.90
C SER A 36 19.38 16.15 -4.08
N SER A 37 18.97 16.84 -5.15
CA SER A 37 18.51 16.23 -6.41
C SER A 37 19.55 15.34 -7.08
N PHE A 38 20.84 15.61 -6.84
CA PHE A 38 21.94 14.80 -7.36
C PHE A 38 21.95 13.38 -6.77
N CYS A 39 21.49 13.20 -5.53
CA CYS A 39 21.42 11.87 -4.91
C CYS A 39 20.38 10.97 -5.62
N VAL A 40 19.27 11.55 -6.10
CA VAL A 40 18.29 10.83 -6.91
C VAL A 40 18.85 10.52 -8.29
N GLU A 41 19.59 11.45 -8.88
CA GLU A 41 20.21 11.27 -10.19
C GLU A 41 21.25 10.12 -10.19
N ASP A 42 22.07 10.00 -9.15
CA ASP A 42 23.04 8.90 -8.98
C ASP A 42 22.36 7.53 -8.80
N VAL A 43 21.31 7.48 -7.97
CA VAL A 43 20.53 6.25 -7.77
C VAL A 43 19.81 5.84 -9.05
N MET A 44 19.29 6.80 -9.81
CA MET A 44 18.59 6.56 -11.08
C MET A 44 19.52 6.21 -12.24
N ALA A 45 20.72 6.80 -12.30
CA ALA A 45 21.74 6.49 -13.31
C ALA A 45 22.19 5.02 -13.23
N SER A 46 22.05 4.38 -12.07
CA SER A 46 22.35 2.97 -11.87
C SER A 46 21.31 1.99 -12.48
N ASP A 47 20.09 2.44 -12.78
CA ASP A 47 19.01 1.65 -13.41
C ASP A 47 18.44 2.37 -14.65
N GLN A 48 18.98 2.01 -15.82
CA GLN A 48 18.62 2.59 -17.11
C GLN A 48 17.14 2.33 -17.50
N SER A 49 16.56 1.20 -17.07
CA SER A 49 15.15 0.87 -17.32
C SER A 49 14.23 1.79 -16.50
N MET A 50 14.55 2.01 -15.23
CA MET A 50 13.83 2.92 -14.36
C MET A 50 13.89 4.36 -14.89
N THR A 51 15.08 4.81 -15.28
CA THR A 51 15.29 6.13 -15.88
C THR A 51 14.42 6.34 -17.11
N MET A 52 14.36 5.37 -18.02
CA MET A 52 13.52 5.46 -19.22
C MET A 52 12.01 5.51 -18.91
N LYS A 53 11.54 4.84 -17.86
CA LYS A 53 10.15 4.91 -17.41
C LYS A 53 9.80 6.29 -16.86
N ILE A 54 10.67 6.85 -16.02
CA ILE A 54 10.48 8.21 -15.47
C ILE A 54 10.48 9.25 -16.58
N LEU A 55 11.42 9.18 -17.52
CA LEU A 55 11.47 10.08 -18.67
C LEU A 55 10.21 9.95 -19.55
N ARG A 56 9.66 8.74 -19.72
CA ARG A 56 8.36 8.56 -20.41
C ARG A 56 7.22 9.25 -19.67
N VAL A 57 7.12 9.08 -18.34
CA VAL A 57 6.08 9.71 -17.53
C VAL A 57 6.21 11.23 -17.53
N ALA A 58 7.42 11.77 -17.33
CA ALA A 58 7.72 13.20 -17.38
C ALA A 58 7.33 13.84 -18.72
N ASN A 59 7.39 13.06 -19.80
CA ASN A 59 7.03 13.52 -21.14
C ASN A 59 5.56 13.34 -21.52
N THR A 60 4.71 12.81 -20.64
CA THR A 60 3.26 12.76 -20.91
C THR A 60 2.67 14.17 -21.02
N SER A 61 1.56 14.31 -21.74
CA SER A 61 0.85 15.60 -21.89
C SER A 61 0.45 16.21 -20.55
N PHE A 62 0.17 15.36 -19.56
CA PHE A 62 -0.17 15.75 -18.19
C PHE A 62 0.98 16.48 -17.48
N TYR A 63 2.18 15.88 -17.45
CA TYR A 63 3.33 16.45 -16.74
C TYR A 63 4.09 17.50 -17.55
N ARG A 64 4.22 17.29 -18.86
CA ARG A 64 4.98 18.18 -19.75
C ARG A 64 4.17 19.39 -20.23
N GLY A 65 2.87 19.20 -20.48
CA GLY A 65 2.04 20.18 -21.18
C GLY A 65 2.68 20.61 -22.52
N ASN A 66 2.76 21.93 -22.73
CA ASN A 66 3.37 22.54 -23.92
C ASN A 66 4.89 22.84 -23.76
N ARG A 67 5.52 22.37 -22.69
CA ARG A 67 6.96 22.57 -22.47
C ARG A 67 7.79 21.67 -23.38
N GLU A 68 9.07 22.00 -23.51
CA GLU A 68 10.04 21.18 -24.24
C GLU A 68 10.18 19.77 -23.64
N ARG A 69 10.66 18.85 -24.46
CA ARG A 69 10.80 17.44 -24.10
C ARG A 69 11.83 17.27 -22.99
N VAL A 70 11.42 16.63 -21.90
CA VAL A 70 12.31 16.24 -20.80
C VAL A 70 13.25 15.15 -21.29
N SER A 71 14.56 15.36 -21.13
CA SER A 71 15.62 14.52 -21.70
C SER A 71 16.62 14.00 -20.66
N SER A 72 16.60 14.55 -19.45
CA SER A 72 17.47 14.15 -18.33
C SER A 72 16.68 13.85 -17.05
N VAL A 73 17.29 13.11 -16.12
CA VAL A 73 16.69 12.82 -14.81
C VAL A 73 16.54 14.10 -14.00
N ASN A 74 17.52 15.01 -14.04
CA ASN A 74 17.41 16.34 -13.43
C ASN A 74 16.17 17.12 -13.90
N GLU A 75 15.95 17.16 -15.22
CA GLU A 75 14.75 17.80 -15.80
C GLU A 75 13.47 17.07 -15.37
N ALA A 76 13.50 15.74 -15.25
CA ALA A 76 12.37 14.97 -14.73
C ALA A 76 12.10 15.28 -13.25
N VAL A 77 13.12 15.45 -12.41
CA VAL A 77 12.97 15.89 -11.01
C VAL A 77 12.34 17.28 -10.95
N GLY A 78 12.80 18.21 -11.79
CA GLY A 78 12.22 19.55 -11.87
C GLY A 78 10.78 19.58 -12.42
N SER A 79 10.43 18.68 -13.32
CA SER A 79 9.11 18.62 -13.95
C SER A 79 8.08 17.82 -13.15
N LEU A 80 8.50 16.72 -12.50
CA LEU A 80 7.64 15.81 -11.76
C LEU A 80 7.61 16.13 -10.26
N GLY A 81 8.73 16.63 -9.72
CA GLY A 81 8.99 16.66 -8.28
C GLY A 81 9.48 15.32 -7.74
N PHE A 82 10.17 15.39 -6.59
CA PHE A 82 10.76 14.22 -5.92
C PHE A 82 9.74 13.16 -5.53
N GLU A 83 8.59 13.57 -4.99
CA GLU A 83 7.55 12.64 -4.55
C GLU A 83 6.88 11.90 -5.71
N SER A 84 6.67 12.56 -6.85
CA SER A 84 6.18 11.89 -8.06
C SER A 84 7.19 10.84 -8.56
N ILE A 85 8.49 11.14 -8.49
CA ILE A 85 9.55 10.17 -8.82
C ILE A 85 9.54 9.00 -7.86
N LYS A 86 9.45 9.24 -6.54
CA LYS A 86 9.27 8.20 -5.53
C LYS A 86 8.11 7.28 -5.88
N ASN A 87 6.97 7.88 -6.18
CA ASN A 87 5.75 7.19 -6.56
C ASN A 87 5.92 6.35 -7.82
N ILE A 88 6.61 6.86 -8.85
CA ILE A 88 6.89 6.11 -10.09
C ILE A 88 7.88 4.97 -9.84
N VAL A 89 8.88 5.15 -8.98
CA VAL A 89 9.88 4.11 -8.67
C VAL A 89 9.29 3.00 -7.79
N LEU A 90 8.51 3.38 -6.77
CA LEU A 90 7.71 2.45 -5.98
C LEU A 90 6.75 1.70 -6.88
N SER A 91 5.99 2.42 -7.71
CA SER A 91 5.12 1.83 -8.73
C SER A 91 5.90 0.83 -9.58
N SER A 92 7.00 1.24 -10.22
CA SER A 92 7.84 0.45 -11.16
C SER A 92 8.48 -0.78 -10.53
N SER A 93 8.78 -0.72 -9.24
CA SER A 93 9.31 -1.84 -8.48
C SER A 93 8.21 -2.81 -8.10
N VAL A 94 7.07 -2.26 -7.66
CA VAL A 94 5.84 -3.03 -7.44
C VAL A 94 5.39 -3.68 -8.76
N PHE A 95 5.49 -3.01 -9.90
CA PHE A 95 5.18 -3.54 -11.24
C PHE A 95 5.92 -4.85 -11.51
N LYS A 96 7.20 -5.00 -11.12
CA LYS A 96 7.91 -6.28 -11.27
C LYS A 96 7.29 -7.42 -10.46
N ILE A 97 6.62 -7.09 -9.35
CA ILE A 97 5.87 -8.06 -8.53
C ILE A 97 4.58 -8.50 -9.24
N PHE A 98 3.96 -7.60 -9.99
CA PHE A 98 2.75 -7.85 -10.76
C PHE A 98 2.99 -8.60 -12.10
N ASP A 99 4.23 -8.67 -12.59
CA ASP A 99 4.58 -9.06 -13.99
C ASP A 99 4.83 -10.57 -14.22
N TYR A 100 4.37 -11.47 -13.35
CA TYR A 100 4.78 -12.90 -13.42
C TYR A 100 3.66 -13.92 -13.20
N GLY A 101 2.46 -13.71 -13.72
CA GLY A 101 1.33 -14.63 -13.48
C GLY A 101 0.71 -15.25 -14.72
N LYS A 102 0.19 -16.48 -14.60
CA LYS A 102 -0.78 -17.02 -15.58
C LYS A 102 -2.01 -16.09 -15.63
N GLU A 103 -2.50 -15.73 -16.80
CA GLU A 103 -3.81 -15.07 -16.91
C GLU A 103 -4.91 -16.04 -16.44
N SER A 104 -5.72 -15.64 -15.46
CA SER A 104 -6.96 -16.34 -15.13
C SER A 104 -8.15 -15.50 -15.63
N GLN A 105 -9.21 -16.13 -16.14
CA GLN A 105 -10.39 -15.39 -16.63
C GLN A 105 -11.08 -14.57 -15.53
N ASP A 106 -10.88 -14.94 -14.26
CA ASP A 106 -11.62 -14.41 -13.13
C ASP A 106 -10.82 -13.39 -12.30
N PHE A 107 -9.49 -13.35 -12.45
CA PHE A 107 -8.60 -12.40 -11.77
C PHE A 107 -7.27 -12.25 -12.52
N ASP A 108 -6.87 -10.99 -12.75
CA ASP A 108 -5.64 -10.64 -13.45
C ASP A 108 -4.86 -9.57 -12.68
N LEU A 109 -3.55 -9.76 -12.53
CA LEU A 109 -2.67 -8.83 -11.84
C LEU A 109 -2.56 -7.47 -12.57
N SER A 110 -2.62 -7.44 -13.90
CA SER A 110 -2.64 -6.20 -14.69
C SER A 110 -3.89 -5.35 -14.43
N ASP A 111 -5.03 -6.00 -14.18
CA ASP A 111 -6.27 -5.31 -13.83
C ASP A 111 -6.31 -4.87 -12.38
N LEU A 112 -5.77 -5.67 -11.46
CA LEU A 112 -5.53 -5.24 -10.07
C LEU A 112 -4.63 -4.01 -10.04
N TRP A 113 -3.58 -4.01 -10.87
CA TRP A 113 -2.68 -2.89 -10.98
C TRP A 113 -3.37 -1.61 -11.48
N GLN A 114 -4.16 -1.70 -12.56
CA GLN A 114 -4.95 -0.56 -13.03
C GLN A 114 -5.88 -0.03 -11.93
N HIS A 115 -6.52 -0.93 -11.20
CA HIS A 115 -7.35 -0.55 -10.06
C HIS A 115 -6.54 0.23 -9.01
N SER A 116 -5.42 -0.32 -8.54
CA SER A 116 -4.54 0.32 -7.57
C SER A 116 -4.05 1.69 -8.02
N MET A 117 -3.64 1.84 -9.29
CA MET A 117 -3.31 3.15 -9.85
C MET A 117 -4.49 4.13 -9.77
N GLY A 118 -5.69 3.66 -10.10
CA GLY A 118 -6.87 4.48 -10.02
C GLY A 118 -7.16 4.93 -8.59
N VAL A 119 -6.98 4.06 -7.60
CA VAL A 119 -7.14 4.38 -6.18
C VAL A 119 -6.08 5.38 -5.74
N GLY A 120 -4.84 5.27 -6.22
CA GLY A 120 -3.80 6.28 -6.00
C GLY A 120 -4.22 7.67 -6.50
N TRP A 121 -4.64 7.78 -7.77
CA TRP A 121 -5.11 9.04 -8.35
C TRP A 121 -6.32 9.63 -7.63
N ALA A 122 -7.32 8.80 -7.33
CA ALA A 122 -8.48 9.23 -6.57
C ALA A 122 -8.10 9.74 -5.16
N SER A 123 -7.19 9.04 -4.47
CA SER A 123 -6.72 9.43 -3.13
C SER A 123 -6.02 10.79 -3.15
N ARG A 124 -5.15 11.02 -4.14
CA ARG A 124 -4.50 12.32 -4.37
C ARG A 124 -5.51 13.43 -4.62
N ASN A 125 -6.49 13.19 -5.49
CA ASN A 125 -7.52 14.18 -5.81
C ASN A 125 -8.38 14.53 -4.61
N ILE A 126 -8.77 13.54 -3.80
CA ILE A 126 -9.50 13.79 -2.57
C ILE A 126 -8.65 14.67 -1.64
N ALA A 127 -7.39 14.30 -1.39
CA ALA A 127 -6.48 15.07 -0.53
C ALA A 127 -6.32 16.53 -1.00
N ARG A 128 -6.11 16.75 -2.31
CA ARG A 128 -6.01 18.10 -2.92
C ARG A 128 -7.28 18.92 -2.74
N VAL A 129 -8.44 18.32 -2.99
CA VAL A 129 -9.73 18.99 -2.86
C VAL A 129 -10.03 19.32 -1.39
N LEU A 130 -9.54 18.50 -0.46
CA LEU A 130 -9.60 18.77 0.98
C LEU A 130 -8.53 19.77 1.46
N GLY A 131 -7.67 20.29 0.58
CA GLY A 131 -6.59 21.21 0.92
C GLY A 131 -5.50 20.59 1.80
N LYS A 132 -5.33 19.27 1.75
CA LYS A 132 -4.30 18.55 2.49
C LYS A 132 -2.96 18.65 1.75
N THR A 133 -1.88 18.79 2.51
CA THR A 133 -0.50 18.90 1.98
C THR A 133 0.16 17.54 1.74
N TRP A 134 -0.52 16.45 2.09
CA TRP A 134 -0.02 15.07 2.01
C TRP A 134 -0.62 14.30 0.82
N ASP A 135 -0.97 15.00 -0.26
CA ASP A 135 -1.65 14.42 -1.43
C ASP A 135 -0.79 13.41 -2.20
N GLU A 136 0.52 13.57 -2.16
CA GLU A 136 1.46 12.61 -2.75
C GLU A 136 1.56 11.33 -1.91
N GLU A 137 1.58 11.43 -0.59
CA GLU A 137 1.50 10.27 0.31
C GLU A 137 0.15 9.55 0.19
N ALA A 138 -0.93 10.29 -0.04
CA ALA A 138 -2.25 9.72 -0.33
C ALA A 138 -2.24 8.89 -1.61
N TYR A 139 -1.52 9.34 -2.65
CA TYR A 139 -1.31 8.54 -3.85
C TYR A 139 -0.60 7.23 -3.54
N SER A 140 0.52 7.28 -2.80
CA SER A 140 1.28 6.07 -2.44
C SER A 140 0.43 5.08 -1.64
N CYS A 141 -0.32 5.59 -0.66
CA CYS A 141 -1.21 4.78 0.17
C CYS A 141 -2.31 4.13 -0.67
N GLY A 142 -2.95 4.89 -1.56
CA GLY A 142 -3.98 4.37 -2.47
C GLY A 142 -3.42 3.34 -3.46
N LEU A 143 -2.19 3.53 -3.93
CA LEU A 143 -1.54 2.58 -4.83
C LEU A 143 -1.22 1.24 -4.14
N LEU A 144 -0.77 1.30 -2.89
CA LEU A 144 -0.32 0.13 -2.15
C LEU A 144 -1.42 -0.58 -1.36
N HIS A 145 -2.63 0.01 -1.27
CA HIS A 145 -3.69 -0.45 -0.38
C HIS A 145 -4.02 -1.95 -0.52
N ASP A 146 -3.94 -2.47 -1.75
CA ASP A 146 -4.32 -3.82 -2.12
C ASP A 146 -3.10 -4.75 -2.36
N ILE A 147 -1.90 -4.37 -1.93
CA ILE A 147 -0.67 -5.16 -2.16
C ILE A 147 -0.76 -6.60 -1.62
N GLY A 148 -1.56 -6.82 -0.56
CA GLY A 148 -1.79 -8.16 -0.04
C GLY A 148 -2.49 -9.09 -1.02
N LYS A 149 -3.29 -8.57 -1.97
CA LYS A 149 -3.91 -9.38 -3.03
C LYS A 149 -2.87 -9.95 -4.00
N VAL A 150 -1.81 -9.20 -4.27
CA VAL A 150 -0.66 -9.67 -5.06
C VAL A 150 0.02 -10.83 -4.35
N ALA A 151 0.25 -10.68 -3.05
CA ALA A 151 0.87 -11.72 -2.25
C ALA A 151 0.03 -12.99 -2.17
N ARG A 152 -1.29 -12.84 -2.02
CA ARG A 152 -2.22 -13.97 -2.09
C ARG A 152 -2.18 -14.68 -3.44
N TYR A 153 -2.16 -13.92 -4.53
CA TYR A 153 -2.03 -14.48 -5.87
C TYR A 153 -0.74 -15.30 -6.02
N LYS A 154 0.38 -14.78 -5.53
CA LYS A 154 1.69 -15.45 -5.59
C LYS A 154 1.75 -16.69 -4.70
N LEU A 155 1.14 -16.64 -3.53
CA LEU A 155 0.98 -17.81 -2.66
C LEU A 155 0.14 -18.91 -3.33
N ASP A 156 -0.92 -18.54 -4.04
CA ASP A 156 -1.73 -19.48 -4.81
C ASP A 156 -0.92 -20.13 -5.93
N GLU A 157 -0.14 -19.36 -6.69
CA GLU A 157 0.77 -19.90 -7.71
C GLU A 157 1.79 -20.88 -7.11
N ALA A 158 2.46 -20.50 -6.01
CA ALA A 158 3.47 -21.32 -5.37
C ALA A 158 2.89 -22.61 -4.76
N ASN A 159 1.67 -22.54 -4.21
CA ASN A 159 1.01 -23.68 -3.58
C ASN A 159 0.09 -24.47 -4.52
N SER A 160 0.01 -24.10 -5.81
CA SER A 160 -0.97 -24.66 -6.77
C SER A 160 -2.41 -24.63 -6.22
N SER A 161 -2.79 -23.51 -5.62
CA SER A 161 -4.09 -23.22 -5.03
C SER A 161 -4.83 -22.17 -5.86
N ASP A 162 -6.17 -22.12 -5.74
CA ASP A 162 -7.04 -21.15 -6.41
C ASP A 162 -7.84 -20.31 -5.39
N SER A 163 -7.37 -20.15 -4.15
CA SER A 163 -8.10 -19.47 -3.06
C SER A 163 -8.51 -18.03 -3.42
N MET A 164 -7.58 -17.24 -3.95
CA MET A 164 -7.76 -15.87 -4.41
C MET A 164 -8.80 -15.78 -5.53
N VAL A 165 -8.69 -16.68 -6.51
CA VAL A 165 -9.61 -16.75 -7.66
C VAL A 165 -11.01 -17.17 -7.21
N ASN A 166 -11.12 -18.13 -6.28
CA ASN A 166 -12.38 -18.58 -5.71
C ASN A 166 -13.06 -17.48 -4.87
N ASP A 167 -12.29 -16.68 -4.13
CA ASP A 167 -12.83 -15.50 -3.43
C ASP A 167 -13.34 -14.45 -4.43
N ALA A 168 -12.62 -14.21 -5.52
CA ALA A 168 -13.06 -13.27 -6.57
C ALA A 168 -14.36 -13.73 -7.24
N ARG A 169 -14.45 -15.02 -7.60
CA ARG A 169 -15.68 -15.64 -8.13
C ARG A 169 -16.83 -15.50 -7.14
N LEU A 170 -16.62 -15.85 -5.88
CA LEU A 170 -17.65 -15.73 -4.85
C LEU A 170 -18.12 -14.28 -4.70
N ALA A 171 -17.20 -13.32 -4.72
CA ALA A 171 -17.52 -11.90 -4.61
C ALA A 171 -18.41 -11.42 -5.77
N VAL A 172 -18.09 -11.83 -6.99
CA VAL A 172 -18.90 -11.56 -8.18
C VAL A 172 -20.27 -12.24 -8.11
N ASP A 173 -20.31 -13.54 -7.82
CA ASP A 173 -21.54 -14.35 -7.80
C ASP A 173 -22.51 -13.91 -6.71
N LYS A 174 -22.00 -13.52 -5.54
CA LYS A 174 -22.83 -13.09 -4.39
C LYS A 174 -23.04 -11.58 -4.36
N ASN A 175 -22.45 -10.84 -5.29
CA ASN A 175 -22.54 -9.39 -5.35
C ASN A 175 -22.10 -8.75 -4.01
N ILE A 176 -20.94 -9.18 -3.51
CA ILE A 176 -20.29 -8.71 -2.27
C ILE A 176 -18.89 -8.17 -2.58
N ASN A 177 -18.27 -7.48 -1.63
CA ASN A 177 -16.87 -7.08 -1.80
C ASN A 177 -15.91 -8.24 -1.54
N PHE A 178 -14.68 -8.11 -2.06
CA PHE A 178 -13.67 -9.16 -1.98
C PHE A 178 -13.30 -9.53 -0.53
N PHE A 179 -13.23 -8.53 0.37
CA PHE A 179 -12.95 -8.75 1.79
C PHE A 179 -14.02 -9.62 2.46
N GLN A 180 -15.30 -9.42 2.11
CA GLN A 180 -16.38 -10.28 2.61
C GLN A 180 -16.25 -11.73 2.12
N ALA A 181 -15.80 -11.93 0.87
CA ALA A 181 -15.55 -13.27 0.34
C ALA A 181 -14.43 -13.98 1.12
N GLU A 182 -13.33 -13.28 1.44
CA GLU A 182 -12.25 -13.81 2.29
C GLU A 182 -12.77 -14.28 3.64
N LEU A 183 -13.58 -13.46 4.33
CA LEU A 183 -14.18 -13.81 5.62
C LEU A 183 -15.16 -14.98 5.52
N ILE A 184 -15.87 -15.12 4.41
CA ILE A 184 -16.79 -16.23 4.18
C ILE A 184 -16.01 -17.54 4.00
N ASN A 185 -15.00 -17.52 3.13
CA ASN A 185 -14.18 -18.68 2.79
C ASN A 185 -13.10 -18.98 3.84
N GLN A 186 -12.90 -18.10 4.83
CA GLN A 186 -11.81 -18.18 5.80
C GLN A 186 -10.44 -18.19 5.10
N SER A 187 -10.32 -17.44 4.01
CA SER A 187 -9.07 -17.24 3.28
C SER A 187 -8.17 -16.22 4.01
N PRO A 188 -6.86 -16.21 3.75
CA PRO A 188 -5.98 -15.14 4.23
C PRO A 188 -6.52 -13.78 3.83
N ARG A 189 -6.61 -12.86 4.79
CA ARG A 189 -7.09 -11.51 4.52
C ARG A 189 -6.00 -10.69 3.84
N HIS A 190 -6.31 -10.10 2.69
CA HIS A 190 -5.34 -9.27 1.97
C HIS A 190 -4.91 -8.02 2.75
N ASP A 191 -5.79 -7.41 3.54
CA ASP A 191 -5.45 -6.21 4.31
C ASP A 191 -4.39 -6.50 5.40
N TYR A 192 -4.50 -7.64 6.08
CA TYR A 192 -3.53 -8.05 7.08
C TYR A 192 -2.25 -8.58 6.44
N LEU A 193 -2.35 -9.35 5.37
CA LEU A 193 -1.18 -9.84 4.64
C LEU A 193 -0.36 -8.69 4.06
N GLY A 194 -1.03 -7.70 3.46
CA GLY A 194 -0.40 -6.49 2.93
C GLY A 194 0.28 -5.66 4.03
N TYR A 195 -0.37 -5.52 5.19
CA TYR A 195 0.23 -4.88 6.36
C TYR A 195 1.56 -5.55 6.76
N LEU A 196 1.57 -6.88 6.87
CA LEU A 196 2.76 -7.63 7.28
C LEU A 196 3.89 -7.51 6.24
N ILE A 197 3.56 -7.47 4.94
CA ILE A 197 4.53 -7.26 3.86
C ILE A 197 5.15 -5.87 3.97
N CYS A 198 4.33 -4.83 4.10
CA CYS A 198 4.82 -3.45 4.17
C CYS A 198 5.68 -3.22 5.42
N LYS A 199 5.30 -3.84 6.54
CA LYS A 199 6.11 -3.85 7.76
C LYS A 199 7.46 -4.55 7.53
N ASN A 200 7.46 -5.70 6.87
CA ASN A 200 8.69 -6.42 6.53
C ASN A 200 9.60 -5.62 5.57
N TRP A 201 9.01 -4.84 4.66
CA TRP A 201 9.72 -3.94 3.77
C TRP A 201 10.21 -2.65 4.45
N GLY A 202 9.87 -2.42 5.73
CA GLY A 202 10.24 -1.22 6.46
C GLY A 202 9.57 0.05 5.94
N LEU A 203 8.36 -0.07 5.36
CA LEU A 203 7.57 1.10 4.95
C LEU A 203 7.07 1.87 6.19
N SER A 204 6.61 3.10 5.98
CA SER A 204 6.15 3.93 7.09
C SER A 204 4.91 3.33 7.77
N SER A 205 4.78 3.58 9.08
CA SER A 205 3.63 3.15 9.87
C SER A 205 2.29 3.72 9.37
N LEU A 206 2.33 4.81 8.59
CA LEU A 206 1.18 5.34 7.86
C LEU A 206 0.71 4.37 6.77
N VAL A 207 1.62 3.93 5.89
CA VAL A 207 1.31 2.99 4.81
C VAL A 207 0.84 1.66 5.38
N GLU A 208 1.53 1.15 6.41
CA GLU A 208 1.12 -0.02 7.18
C GLU A 208 -0.31 0.11 7.70
N GLY A 209 -0.61 1.24 8.36
CA GLY A 209 -1.92 1.51 8.95
C GLY A 209 -3.02 1.64 7.91
N VAL A 210 -2.76 2.28 6.77
CA VAL A 210 -3.73 2.39 5.68
C VAL A 210 -4.06 1.02 5.11
N ILE A 211 -3.05 0.22 4.77
CA ILE A 211 -3.26 -1.12 4.24
C ILE A 211 -4.00 -1.99 5.25
N ARG A 212 -3.68 -1.90 6.54
CA ARG A 212 -4.35 -2.69 7.58
C ARG A 212 -5.82 -2.33 7.78
N TRP A 213 -6.21 -1.08 7.58
CA TRP A 213 -7.51 -0.56 8.04
C TRP A 213 -8.42 -0.02 6.92
N HIS A 214 -8.06 -0.16 5.65
CA HIS A 214 -8.86 0.34 4.53
C HIS A 214 -10.20 -0.38 4.30
N HIS A 215 -10.55 -1.41 5.07
CA HIS A 215 -11.91 -1.99 5.14
C HIS A 215 -12.69 -1.61 6.40
N GLU A 216 -12.09 -0.84 7.31
CA GLU A 216 -12.70 -0.44 8.59
C GLU A 216 -13.07 1.05 8.57
N PRO A 217 -14.32 1.41 8.25
CA PRO A 217 -14.73 2.80 8.15
C PRO A 217 -15.01 3.46 9.51
N ASN A 218 -15.00 2.71 10.63
CA ASN A 218 -15.13 3.26 11.97
C ASN A 218 -13.74 3.53 12.58
N PRO A 219 -13.33 4.81 12.79
CA PRO A 219 -12.06 5.14 13.42
C PRO A 219 -11.84 4.50 14.80
N GLU A 220 -12.90 4.30 15.58
CA GLU A 220 -12.80 3.74 16.94
C GLU A 220 -12.42 2.25 16.95
N ALA A 221 -12.68 1.54 15.84
CA ALA A 221 -12.29 0.14 15.68
C ALA A 221 -10.84 -0.02 15.21
N ARG A 222 -10.17 1.06 14.80
CA ARG A 222 -8.81 1.03 14.27
C ARG A 222 -7.80 1.09 15.41
N GLN A 223 -7.01 0.04 15.57
CA GLN A 223 -6.01 -0.03 16.61
C GLN A 223 -4.69 0.59 16.15
N LYS A 224 -3.97 1.21 17.10
CA LYS A 224 -2.62 1.78 16.90
C LYS A 224 -2.55 2.86 15.80
N VAL A 225 -3.64 3.60 15.59
CA VAL A 225 -3.68 4.75 14.68
C VAL A 225 -3.42 6.03 15.49
N PRO A 226 -2.26 6.69 15.33
CA PRO A 226 -1.74 7.67 16.30
C PRO A 226 -2.38 9.08 16.19
N SER A 227 -3.05 9.40 15.08
CA SER A 227 -3.49 10.78 14.83
C SER A 227 -4.77 10.87 14.00
N LYS A 228 -5.33 12.09 13.97
CA LYS A 228 -6.45 12.42 13.09
C LYS A 228 -6.04 12.34 11.62
N ASP A 229 -4.88 12.86 11.23
CA ASP A 229 -4.45 12.83 9.82
C ASP A 229 -4.22 11.39 9.32
N TYR A 230 -3.79 10.47 10.17
CA TYR A 230 -3.76 9.05 9.82
C TYR A 230 -5.16 8.49 9.57
N ASN A 231 -6.14 8.84 10.41
CA ASN A 231 -7.53 8.44 10.19
C ASN A 231 -8.13 9.07 8.93
N ASP A 232 -7.82 10.33 8.66
CA ASP A 232 -8.22 11.02 7.43
C ASP A 232 -7.62 10.29 6.21
N MET A 233 -6.35 9.88 6.25
CA MET A 233 -5.71 9.13 5.17
C MET A 233 -6.41 7.78 4.89
N ILE A 234 -6.76 7.04 5.94
CA ILE A 234 -7.51 5.78 5.81
C ILE A 234 -8.90 6.04 5.19
N ASP A 235 -9.60 7.08 5.65
CA ASP A 235 -10.90 7.48 5.10
C ASP A 235 -10.80 7.92 3.63
N VAL A 236 -9.73 8.62 3.26
CA VAL A 236 -9.41 9.00 1.87
C VAL A 236 -9.26 7.77 0.99
N VAL A 237 -8.49 6.76 1.41
CA VAL A 237 -8.29 5.53 0.62
C VAL A 237 -9.57 4.70 0.52
N ILE A 238 -10.37 4.61 1.59
CA ILE A 238 -11.71 3.97 1.55
C ILE A 238 -12.59 4.64 0.48
N LEU A 239 -12.65 5.97 0.49
CA LEU A 239 -13.45 6.73 -0.48
C LEU A 239 -12.92 6.58 -1.90
N ALA A 240 -11.59 6.65 -2.08
CA ALA A 240 -10.93 6.47 -3.36
C ALA A 240 -11.22 5.10 -3.97
N ASN A 241 -11.12 4.03 -3.18
CA ASN A 241 -11.47 2.68 -3.60
C ASN A 241 -12.92 2.60 -4.07
N TRP A 242 -13.86 3.15 -3.28
CA TRP A 242 -15.27 3.21 -3.67
C TRP A 242 -15.48 3.94 -5.02
N ILE A 243 -14.82 5.08 -5.24
CA ILE A 243 -14.91 5.83 -6.51
C ILE A 243 -14.45 4.96 -7.68
N VAL A 244 -13.30 4.29 -7.54
CA VAL A 244 -12.65 3.54 -8.62
C VAL A 244 -13.40 2.26 -8.96
N VAL A 245 -13.92 1.53 -7.96
CA VAL A 245 -14.83 0.40 -8.18
C VAL A 245 -16.12 0.88 -8.84
N SER A 246 -16.65 2.04 -8.43
CA SER A 246 -17.88 2.60 -9.02
C SER A 246 -17.69 3.02 -10.49
N LEU A 247 -16.48 3.48 -10.84
CA LEU A 247 -16.06 3.78 -12.21
C LEU A 247 -15.66 2.55 -13.02
N ASP A 248 -15.59 1.37 -12.39
CA ASP A 248 -15.24 0.09 -13.01
C ASP A 248 -13.94 0.22 -13.84
N TYR A 249 -12.91 0.78 -13.21
CA TYR A 249 -11.56 0.97 -13.74
C TYR A 249 -10.59 -0.04 -13.11
N GLY A 250 -10.02 -0.92 -13.94
CA GLY A 250 -9.32 -2.11 -13.47
C GLY A 250 -10.27 -3.09 -12.77
N PHE A 251 -9.70 -4.08 -12.07
CA PHE A 251 -10.48 -5.07 -11.32
C PHE A 251 -9.73 -5.55 -10.07
N SER A 252 -10.34 -5.37 -8.90
CA SER A 252 -9.74 -5.77 -7.60
C SER A 252 -10.42 -6.97 -6.95
N GLY A 253 -11.00 -7.86 -7.77
CA GLY A 253 -11.65 -9.08 -7.31
C GLY A 253 -13.16 -8.95 -7.04
N HIS A 254 -13.76 -7.79 -7.27
CA HIS A 254 -15.20 -7.59 -7.13
C HIS A 254 -15.69 -6.42 -7.99
N LYS A 255 -16.99 -6.38 -8.31
CA LYS A 255 -17.62 -5.31 -9.13
C LYS A 255 -18.58 -4.41 -8.35
N VAL A 256 -18.79 -4.71 -7.07
CA VAL A 256 -19.84 -4.08 -6.26
C VAL A 256 -19.23 -3.02 -5.36
N PRO A 257 -19.42 -1.73 -5.65
CA PRO A 257 -18.90 -0.69 -4.78
C PRO A 257 -19.66 -0.69 -3.45
N THR A 258 -18.93 -0.85 -2.34
CA THR A 258 -19.49 -0.67 -0.99
C THR A 258 -19.45 0.81 -0.65
N LYS A 259 -20.61 1.48 -0.61
CA LYS A 259 -20.67 2.90 -0.29
C LYS A 259 -20.10 3.14 1.12
N PRO A 260 -19.17 4.09 1.29
CA PRO A 260 -18.75 4.52 2.62
C PRO A 260 -19.94 4.99 3.46
N PRO A 261 -19.92 4.83 4.80
CA PRO A 261 -20.98 5.35 5.65
C PRO A 261 -21.01 6.88 5.60
N GLU A 262 -22.18 7.47 5.86
CA GLU A 262 -22.35 8.94 5.88
C GLU A 262 -21.40 9.61 6.87
N SER A 263 -21.09 8.94 7.98
CA SER A 263 -20.12 9.41 8.97
C SER A 263 -18.73 9.65 8.38
N LEU A 264 -18.29 8.88 7.39
CA LEU A 264 -17.01 9.09 6.71
C LEU A 264 -17.02 10.38 5.88
N PHE A 265 -18.09 10.61 5.11
CA PHE A 265 -18.24 11.85 4.34
C PHE A 265 -18.27 13.08 5.26
N LEU A 266 -18.95 12.98 6.41
CA LEU A 266 -19.00 14.05 7.41
C LEU A 266 -17.63 14.34 8.02
N ARG A 267 -16.84 13.31 8.36
CA ARG A 267 -15.47 13.48 8.90
C ARG A 267 -14.52 14.16 7.92
N LEU A 268 -14.62 13.81 6.64
CA LEU A 268 -13.84 14.44 5.57
C LEU A 268 -14.41 15.80 5.12
N GLY A 269 -15.61 16.18 5.56
CA GLY A 269 -16.27 17.40 5.12
C GLY A 269 -16.71 17.38 3.64
N ILE A 270 -16.90 16.19 3.07
CA ILE A 270 -17.23 16.02 1.65
C ILE A 270 -18.74 16.10 1.42
N LYS A 271 -19.16 17.15 0.72
CA LYS A 271 -20.55 17.35 0.27
C LYS A 271 -20.76 16.74 -1.12
N PRO A 272 -22.01 16.47 -1.55
CA PRO A 272 -22.28 15.86 -2.86
C PRO A 272 -21.66 16.60 -4.06
N PHE A 273 -21.63 17.94 -4.05
CA PHE A 273 -21.00 18.71 -5.12
C PHE A 273 -19.48 18.49 -5.18
N LEU A 274 -18.84 18.41 -4.00
CA LEU A 274 -17.40 18.20 -3.89
C LEU A 274 -17.03 16.77 -4.29
N LEU A 275 -17.88 15.80 -3.92
CA LEU A 275 -17.74 14.42 -4.35
C LEU A 275 -17.81 14.30 -5.88
N ARG A 276 -18.74 15.04 -6.51
CA ARG A 276 -18.84 15.08 -7.97
C ARG A 276 -17.57 15.65 -8.62
N GLU A 277 -17.05 16.76 -8.08
CA GLU A 277 -15.80 17.36 -8.55
C GLU A 277 -14.62 16.37 -8.46
N ILE A 278 -14.49 15.66 -7.33
CA ILE A 278 -13.46 14.64 -7.12
C ILE A 278 -13.59 13.52 -8.15
N VAL A 279 -14.81 13.04 -8.41
CA VAL A 279 -15.06 11.99 -9.41
C VAL A 279 -14.69 12.46 -10.82
N ASP A 280 -15.03 13.70 -11.19
CA ASP A 280 -14.73 14.25 -12.51
C ASP A 280 -13.21 14.44 -12.73
N LYS A 281 -12.51 14.95 -11.71
CA LYS A 281 -11.03 15.05 -11.73
C LYS A 281 -10.39 13.67 -11.86
N THR A 282 -10.83 12.72 -11.03
CA THR A 282 -10.33 11.35 -11.06
C THR A 282 -10.55 10.73 -12.43
N PHE A 283 -11.77 10.79 -12.97
CA PHE A 283 -12.10 10.26 -14.29
C PHE A 283 -11.17 10.80 -15.38
N THR A 284 -10.90 12.11 -15.37
CA THR A 284 -10.00 12.77 -16.33
C THR A 284 -8.58 12.20 -16.24
N GLU A 285 -8.05 12.01 -15.04
CA GLU A 285 -6.72 11.42 -14.82
C GLU A 285 -6.67 9.95 -15.25
N LEU A 286 -7.74 9.16 -14.99
CA LEU A 286 -7.81 7.76 -15.42
C LEU A 286 -7.80 7.63 -16.94
N VAL A 287 -8.49 8.53 -17.66
CA VAL A 287 -8.46 8.57 -19.13
C VAL A 287 -7.03 8.82 -19.63
N ALA A 288 -6.34 9.83 -19.07
CA ALA A 288 -4.97 10.16 -19.46
C ALA A 288 -3.95 9.06 -19.10
N ALA A 289 -4.11 8.43 -17.92
CA ALA A 289 -3.25 7.33 -17.48
C ALA A 289 -3.38 6.12 -18.41
N LYS A 290 -4.60 5.79 -18.85
CA LYS A 290 -4.85 4.67 -19.76
C LYS A 290 -4.18 4.86 -21.13
N GLU A 291 -4.22 6.07 -21.67
CA GLU A 291 -3.51 6.42 -22.92
C GLU A 291 -1.99 6.23 -22.77
N SER A 292 -1.45 6.58 -21.60
CA SER A 292 -0.03 6.42 -21.29
C SER A 292 0.39 4.96 -21.10
N MET A 293 -0.47 4.13 -20.47
CA MET A 293 -0.21 2.70 -20.27
C MET A 293 -0.21 1.92 -21.59
N HIS A 294 -1.12 2.25 -22.52
CA HIS A 294 -1.10 1.69 -23.88
C HIS A 294 0.22 2.00 -24.59
N ALA A 295 0.75 3.22 -24.44
CA ALA A 295 2.05 3.60 -25.00
C ALA A 295 3.25 2.90 -24.32
N MET A 296 3.04 2.22 -23.20
CA MET A 296 4.04 1.42 -22.49
C MET A 296 3.91 -0.08 -22.76
N GLU A 297 3.10 -0.50 -23.73
CA GLU A 297 2.86 -1.91 -24.10
C GLU A 297 2.31 -2.79 -22.96
N PHE A 298 1.69 -2.17 -21.94
CA PHE A 298 0.96 -2.94 -20.93
C PHE A 298 -0.37 -3.43 -21.51
N ASN A 299 -0.56 -4.75 -21.51
CA ASN A 299 -1.84 -5.37 -21.82
C ASN A 299 -2.84 -4.89 -20.75
N SER A 300 -3.72 -3.96 -21.12
CA SER A 300 -4.72 -3.40 -20.20
C SER A 300 -6.09 -3.81 -20.69
N SER A 301 -6.94 -4.32 -19.80
CA SER A 301 -8.33 -4.60 -20.13
C SER A 301 -9.02 -3.37 -20.69
N LYS A 302 -10.02 -3.58 -21.55
CA LYS A 302 -10.77 -2.48 -22.14
C LYS A 302 -11.61 -1.79 -21.07
N TRP A 303 -11.39 -0.48 -20.89
CA TRP A 303 -12.27 0.36 -20.06
C TRP A 303 -13.39 0.93 -20.93
N ASP A 304 -14.23 0.02 -21.42
CA ASP A 304 -15.33 0.35 -22.33
C ASP A 304 -16.46 1.08 -21.60
N ASN A 305 -17.25 1.86 -22.36
CA ASN A 305 -18.42 2.59 -21.87
C ASN A 305 -18.12 3.52 -20.68
N LYS A 306 -16.90 4.07 -20.61
CA LYS A 306 -16.41 4.91 -19.50
C LYS A 306 -17.31 6.12 -19.23
N GLU A 307 -17.86 6.77 -20.26
CA GLU A 307 -18.80 7.89 -20.11
C GLU A 307 -20.12 7.44 -19.46
N THR A 308 -20.62 6.25 -19.82
CA THR A 308 -21.80 5.65 -19.20
C THR A 308 -21.54 5.30 -17.72
N LYS A 309 -20.34 4.78 -17.42
CA LYS A 309 -19.89 4.49 -16.05
C LYS A 309 -19.84 5.77 -15.22
N LEU A 310 -19.27 6.86 -15.75
CA LEU A 310 -19.26 8.18 -15.09
C LEU A 310 -20.69 8.69 -14.81
N ALA A 311 -21.58 8.62 -15.79
CA ALA A 311 -22.97 9.04 -15.63
C ALA A 311 -23.69 8.25 -14.53
N ARG A 312 -23.43 6.94 -14.42
CA ARG A 312 -23.94 6.09 -13.33
C ARG A 312 -23.46 6.58 -11.96
N VAL A 313 -22.17 6.90 -11.83
CA VAL A 313 -21.62 7.44 -10.56
C VAL A 313 -22.26 8.77 -10.20
N HIS A 314 -22.47 9.68 -11.16
CA HIS A 314 -23.16 10.95 -10.91
C HIS A 314 -24.61 10.74 -10.44
N SER A 315 -25.32 9.77 -11.01
CA SER A 315 -26.68 9.41 -10.62
C SER A 315 -26.74 8.88 -9.18
N ILE A 316 -25.78 8.03 -8.81
CA ILE A 316 -25.60 7.55 -7.43
C ILE A 316 -25.36 8.70 -6.45
N ILE A 317 -24.50 9.67 -6.81
CA ILE A 317 -24.20 10.84 -5.96
C ILE A 317 -25.44 11.71 -5.75
N LYS A 318 -26.31 11.83 -6.76
CA LYS A 318 -27.58 12.56 -6.67
C LYS A 318 -28.65 11.85 -5.85
N GLY A 319 -28.46 10.57 -5.54
CA GLY A 319 -29.45 9.72 -4.85
C GLY A 319 -30.52 9.14 -5.78
N ASP A 320 -30.31 9.19 -7.10
CA ASP A 320 -31.29 8.73 -8.10
C ASP A 320 -31.28 7.21 -8.28
N VAL A 321 -30.27 6.51 -7.75
CA VAL A 321 -30.09 5.05 -7.85
C VAL A 321 -29.66 4.47 -6.50
N ALA A 322 -30.38 3.45 -6.04
CA ALA A 322 -30.03 2.70 -4.83
C ALA A 322 -28.86 1.74 -5.09
N PHE A 323 -27.97 1.58 -4.10
CA PHE A 323 -26.91 0.56 -4.16
C PHE A 323 -27.52 -0.83 -3.96
N GLY A 324 -27.08 -1.80 -4.76
CA GLY A 324 -27.35 -3.21 -4.49
C GLY A 324 -26.54 -3.68 -3.28
N SER A 325 -27.04 -3.48 -2.06
CA SER A 325 -26.47 -4.08 -0.85
C SER A 325 -27.34 -5.23 -0.37
N ASN A 326 -26.74 -6.41 -0.25
CA ASN A 326 -27.40 -7.56 0.36
C ASN A 326 -27.22 -7.49 1.89
N LYS A 327 -28.15 -6.82 2.56
CA LYS A 327 -28.09 -6.48 3.99
C LYS A 327 -27.79 -7.69 4.91
N LEU A 328 -28.29 -8.87 4.56
CA LEU A 328 -28.07 -10.13 5.28
C LEU A 328 -26.61 -10.60 5.28
N VAL A 329 -25.87 -10.35 4.20
CA VAL A 329 -24.46 -10.76 4.11
C VAL A 329 -23.57 -9.82 4.91
N GLN A 330 -23.92 -8.53 4.93
CA GLN A 330 -23.18 -7.50 5.67
C GLN A 330 -23.20 -7.76 7.20
N GLU A 331 -24.37 -8.07 7.75
CA GLU A 331 -24.54 -8.43 9.18
C GLU A 331 -23.74 -9.71 9.55
N THR A 332 -23.67 -10.68 8.63
CA THR A 332 -22.93 -11.94 8.84
C THR A 332 -21.42 -11.69 8.81
N SER A 333 -20.93 -10.83 7.91
CA SER A 333 -19.52 -10.45 7.83
C SER A 333 -19.06 -9.61 9.02
N GLU A 334 -19.87 -8.67 9.49
CA GLU A 334 -19.58 -7.84 10.68
C GLU A 334 -19.46 -8.71 11.94
N LYS A 335 -20.35 -9.69 12.11
CA LYS A 335 -20.26 -10.65 13.21
C LYS A 335 -19.00 -11.51 13.14
N LYS A 336 -18.67 -12.06 11.95
CA LYS A 336 -17.42 -12.81 11.73
C LYS A 336 -16.18 -11.95 11.96
N LEU A 337 -16.21 -10.67 11.58
CA LEU A 337 -15.12 -9.73 11.82
C LEU A 337 -14.93 -9.50 13.32
N ALA A 338 -16.00 -9.29 14.08
CA ALA A 338 -15.92 -9.13 15.53
C ALA A 338 -15.34 -10.38 16.23
N GLU A 339 -15.80 -11.57 15.83
CA GLU A 339 -15.27 -12.85 16.33
C GLU A 339 -13.79 -13.06 15.95
N TYR A 340 -13.40 -12.71 14.72
CA TYR A 340 -12.01 -12.83 14.25
C TYR A 340 -11.06 -11.83 14.90
N THR A 341 -11.50 -10.58 15.09
CA THR A 341 -10.71 -9.51 15.72
C THR A 341 -10.52 -9.77 17.22
N GLN A 342 -11.47 -10.45 17.87
CA GLN A 342 -11.29 -10.98 19.23
C GLN A 342 -10.30 -12.15 19.28
N SER A 343 -10.27 -13.01 18.25
CA SER A 343 -9.37 -14.18 18.22
C SER A 343 -7.90 -13.86 17.91
N THR A 344 -7.62 -12.76 17.22
CA THR A 344 -6.25 -12.31 16.88
C THR A 344 -5.68 -11.28 17.88
N GLY A 345 -6.46 -10.96 18.92
CA GLY A 345 -6.10 -10.05 20.00
C GLY A 345 -5.12 -10.66 21.00
N ASP A 346 -3.90 -10.99 20.57
CA ASP A 346 -2.69 -11.10 21.42
C ASP A 346 -1.39 -11.39 20.63
N GLU A 347 -1.41 -11.43 19.30
CA GLU A 347 -0.22 -11.76 18.48
C GLU A 347 0.88 -10.67 18.50
N GLY A 348 0.67 -9.58 19.25
CA GLY A 348 1.62 -8.48 19.40
C GLY A 348 2.80 -8.77 20.33
N ASP A 349 2.66 -9.68 21.30
CA ASP A 349 3.72 -9.96 22.28
C ASP A 349 4.60 -11.18 21.90
N GLU A 350 4.06 -12.14 21.13
CA GLU A 350 4.86 -13.25 20.59
C GLU A 350 5.85 -12.77 19.51
N PHE A 351 5.46 -11.72 18.77
CA PHE A 351 6.27 -11.06 17.73
C PHE A 351 7.45 -10.23 18.28
N LYS A 352 7.34 -9.66 19.50
CA LYS A 352 8.48 -9.01 20.13
C LYS A 352 9.62 -10.00 20.35
N SER A 353 9.30 -11.25 20.70
CA SER A 353 10.29 -12.29 20.99
C SER A 353 11.03 -12.75 19.73
N ILE A 354 10.32 -12.83 18.59
CA ILE A 354 10.88 -13.23 17.29
C ILE A 354 11.76 -12.11 16.73
N ILE A 355 11.26 -10.87 16.75
CA ILE A 355 12.02 -9.69 16.28
C ILE A 355 13.26 -9.44 17.15
N ASP A 356 13.19 -9.59 18.48
CA ASP A 356 14.39 -9.48 19.33
C ASP A 356 15.42 -10.59 19.06
N SER A 357 14.98 -11.78 18.65
CA SER A 357 15.87 -12.89 18.32
C SER A 357 16.54 -12.73 16.94
N GLU A 358 15.80 -12.25 15.94
CA GLU A 358 16.32 -12.05 14.58
C GLU A 358 17.14 -10.77 14.45
N LEU A 359 16.76 -9.69 15.14
CA LEU A 359 17.61 -8.50 15.24
C LEU A 359 18.90 -8.80 16.01
N ARG A 360 18.87 -9.59 17.10
CA ARG A 360 20.12 -10.03 17.75
C ARG A 360 21.01 -10.84 16.81
N ASN A 361 20.44 -11.77 16.04
CA ASN A 361 21.21 -12.62 15.13
C ASN A 361 21.75 -11.86 13.92
N SER A 362 20.99 -10.88 13.39
CA SER A 362 21.43 -9.98 12.31
C SER A 362 22.54 -9.04 12.76
N TRP A 363 22.46 -8.50 13.98
CA TRP A 363 23.51 -7.66 14.56
C TRP A 363 24.77 -8.47 14.94
N ILE A 364 24.64 -9.71 15.43
CA ILE A 364 25.79 -10.60 15.68
C ILE A 364 26.47 -10.99 14.36
N GLY A 365 25.72 -11.25 13.29
CA GLY A 365 26.28 -11.52 11.95
C GLY A 365 26.98 -10.29 11.33
N MET A 366 26.41 -9.10 11.50
CA MET A 366 26.98 -7.84 11.02
C MET A 366 28.23 -7.44 11.83
N LEU A 367 28.24 -7.64 13.15
CA LEU A 367 29.42 -7.42 14.00
C LEU A 367 30.51 -8.48 13.76
N ALA A 368 30.17 -9.73 13.46
CA ALA A 368 31.13 -10.77 13.08
C ALA A 368 31.79 -10.47 11.71
N SER A 369 31.08 -9.82 10.79
CA SER A 369 31.63 -9.34 9.51
C SER A 369 32.49 -8.08 9.65
N ILE A 370 32.27 -7.26 10.69
CA ILE A 370 33.05 -6.05 11.00
C ILE A 370 34.27 -6.39 11.87
N ALA A 371 34.22 -7.47 12.65
CA ALA A 371 35.33 -7.94 13.50
C ALA A 371 36.39 -8.78 12.77
N GLY A 372 36.28 -8.94 11.44
CA GLY A 372 37.26 -9.67 10.61
C GLY A 372 38.53 -8.91 10.23
N GLU A 373 38.69 -7.64 10.67
CA GLU A 373 39.87 -6.80 10.35
C GLU A 373 40.43 -6.05 11.57
N ILE A 374 40.48 -6.66 12.76
CA ILE A 374 41.30 -6.13 13.86
C ILE A 374 42.17 -7.22 14.47
N ASP A 375 43.46 -6.92 14.41
CA ASP A 375 44.66 -7.66 14.83
C ASP A 375 44.57 -8.31 16.23
N GLU A 376 45.24 -9.45 16.37
CA GLU A 376 45.37 -10.21 17.61
C GLU A 376 46.15 -9.43 18.67
N GLY A 377 45.54 -9.15 19.82
CA GLY A 377 46.31 -8.69 20.97
C GLY A 377 45.48 -8.22 22.16
N SER A 378 45.59 -8.95 23.27
CA SER A 378 45.33 -8.53 24.66
C SER A 378 43.88 -8.41 25.19
N PHE A 379 43.42 -9.53 25.80
CA PHE A 379 42.65 -9.68 27.07
C PHE A 379 41.25 -9.02 27.24
N PRO A 380 40.46 -9.38 28.30
CA PRO A 380 40.12 -10.68 28.88
C PRO A 380 38.58 -10.92 28.88
N VAL A 381 38.19 -12.17 29.10
CA VAL A 381 36.79 -12.64 29.21
C VAL A 381 35.99 -11.90 30.30
N PRO A 382 34.77 -11.37 30.04
CA PRO A 382 33.89 -10.93 31.11
C PRO A 382 33.01 -12.07 31.64
N LEU A 383 33.11 -12.20 32.96
CA LEU A 383 32.31 -13.02 33.86
C LEU A 383 30.86 -12.51 33.98
N SER A 384 30.00 -13.47 34.34
CA SER A 384 28.58 -13.40 34.75
C SER A 384 27.99 -12.09 35.30
N ASN A 385 26.72 -11.90 34.94
CA ASN A 385 25.69 -10.92 35.33
C ASN A 385 25.56 -10.52 36.82
N SER A 386 26.59 -9.95 37.45
CA SER A 386 26.44 -9.38 38.81
C SER A 386 27.17 -8.05 39.04
N ARG A 387 27.63 -7.38 37.97
CA ARG A 387 28.30 -6.06 38.06
C ARG A 387 27.60 -4.92 37.32
N GLU A 388 26.64 -5.23 36.44
CA GLU A 388 25.80 -4.21 35.78
C GLU A 388 24.80 -3.55 36.74
N GLU A 389 24.30 -4.31 37.73
CA GLU A 389 23.42 -3.77 38.77
C GLU A 389 24.15 -2.85 39.76
N ALA A 390 25.46 -3.01 39.95
CA ALA A 390 26.26 -2.12 40.81
C ALA A 390 26.60 -0.79 40.13
N LEU A 391 26.81 -0.78 38.80
CA LEU A 391 27.13 0.43 38.03
C LEU A 391 25.91 1.33 37.78
N LEU A 392 24.70 0.76 37.69
CA LEU A 392 23.46 1.53 37.57
C LEU A 392 23.03 2.21 38.87
N GLN A 393 23.50 1.72 40.02
CA GLN A 393 23.21 2.32 41.33
C GLN A 393 24.10 3.55 41.62
N ASP A 394 25.36 3.57 41.15
CA ASP A 394 26.26 4.72 41.30
C ASP A 394 25.92 5.89 40.36
N VAL A 395 25.39 5.61 39.17
CA VAL A 395 24.90 6.66 38.24
C VAL A 395 23.60 7.31 38.76
N ARG A 396 22.76 6.56 39.51
CA ARG A 396 21.56 7.09 40.17
C ARG A 396 21.87 7.95 41.40
N ASN A 397 22.97 7.68 42.11
CA ASN A 397 23.36 8.47 43.28
C ASN A 397 24.07 9.78 42.93
N ASN A 398 24.70 9.89 41.75
CA ASN A 398 25.38 11.13 41.31
C ASN A 398 24.50 12.16 40.58
N ARG A 399 23.20 11.88 40.35
CA ARG A 399 22.23 12.87 39.82
C ARG A 399 21.45 13.64 40.90
N LYS A 400 21.75 13.44 42.20
CA LYS A 400 21.16 14.23 43.30
C LYS A 400 22.14 15.20 43.99
N LYS A 401 23.33 15.40 43.46
CA LYS A 401 24.27 16.47 43.89
C LYS A 401 24.99 17.09 42.71
N LYS A 402 24.28 17.94 41.97
CA LYS A 402 24.81 19.17 41.34
C LYS A 402 23.66 20.02 40.85
#